data_AF-A0A3B9ZTR0-F1
#
_entry.id   AF-A0A3B9ZTR0-F1
#
_cell.length_a   1.000
_cell.length_b   1.000
_cell.length_c   1.000
_cell.angle_alpha   90.00
_cell.angle_beta   90.00
_cell.angle_gamma   90.00
#
_symmetry.space_group_name_H-M   'P 1'
#
loop_
_entity.id
_entity.type
_entity.pdbx_description
1 polymer ?
#
loop_
_entity_poly.entity_id
_entity_poly.type
_entity_poly.pdbx_seq_one_letter_code
_entity_poly.pdbx_strand_id
1 'polypeptide(L)'
;MFGIVFAIFGNNSFFMPYNYALAHIFWLNDSILPEIAPFNAFIWAPLDGTIACCYALLAFIAWFPFRRKERWARNAIIVAFGLWVILDSAACLYYGVYFQIYIINAFSILIKALPIIFTWSEFKKAAAMA
;
A
#
# COMPACT_ATOMS: atom_id res chain seq x y z
N MET A 1 6.96 8.94 1.72
CA MET A 1 8.26 8.79 2.41
C MET A 1 8.48 7.40 2.99
N PHE A 2 7.44 6.70 3.48
CA PHE A 2 7.57 5.30 3.94
C PHE A 2 8.25 4.38 2.92
N GLY A 3 7.81 4.31 1.66
CA GLY A 3 8.43 3.43 0.65
C GLY A 3 9.92 3.69 0.35
N ILE A 4 10.41 4.93 0.52
CA ILE A 4 11.84 5.24 0.33
C ILE A 4 12.66 4.76 1.55
N VAL A 5 12.13 4.96 2.75
CA VAL A 5 12.77 4.47 4.00
C VAL A 5 12.82 2.95 4.01
N PHE A 6 11.73 2.31 3.60
CA PHE A 6 11.59 0.87 3.50
C PHE A 6 12.54 0.25 2.45
N ALA A 7 12.66 0.85 1.25
CA ALA A 7 13.54 0.36 0.18
C ALA A 7 15.04 0.39 0.54
N ILE A 8 15.44 1.25 1.48
CA ILE A 8 16.85 1.44 1.89
C ILE A 8 17.12 0.80 3.26
N PHE A 9 16.13 0.69 4.15
CA PHE A 9 16.27 0.27 5.55
C PHE A 9 15.27 -0.82 6.00
N GLY A 10 14.74 -1.65 5.10
CA GLY A 10 13.71 -2.65 5.43
C GLY A 10 14.06 -3.63 6.57
N ASN A 11 15.35 -3.86 6.84
CA ASN A 11 15.82 -4.72 7.94
C ASN A 11 16.27 -3.94 9.19
N ASN A 12 15.47 -2.97 9.64
CA ASN A 12 15.75 -2.17 10.84
C ASN A 12 14.93 -2.65 12.05
N SER A 13 15.37 -2.34 13.27
CA SER A 13 14.73 -2.81 14.52
C SER A 13 13.25 -2.44 14.65
N PHE A 14 12.80 -1.40 13.94
CA PHE A 14 11.41 -0.99 13.88
C PHE A 14 10.49 -2.01 13.18
N PHE A 15 11.02 -2.78 12.22
CA PHE A 15 10.26 -3.78 11.45
C PHE A 15 10.44 -5.21 11.98
N MET A 16 11.20 -5.40 13.06
CA MET A 16 11.33 -6.71 13.69
C MET A 16 10.00 -7.39 14.03
N PRO A 17 8.97 -6.68 14.57
CA PRO A 17 7.68 -7.32 14.85
C PRO A 17 7.01 -7.88 13.59
N TYR A 18 7.16 -7.20 12.46
CA TYR A 18 6.64 -7.65 11.16
C TYR A 18 7.38 -8.89 10.68
N ASN A 19 8.72 -8.87 10.73
CA ASN A 19 9.56 -9.99 10.35
C ASN A 19 9.34 -11.21 11.26
N TYR A 20 9.11 -11.01 12.55
CA TYR A 20 8.74 -12.06 13.50
C TYR A 20 7.41 -12.71 13.12
N ALA A 21 6.38 -11.90 12.83
CA ALA A 21 5.08 -12.42 12.43
C ALA A 21 5.17 -13.25 11.14
N LEU A 22 5.94 -12.78 10.15
CA LEU A 22 6.19 -13.55 8.93
C LEU A 22 6.99 -14.83 9.20
N ALA A 23 8.04 -14.76 10.02
CA ALA A 23 8.84 -15.91 10.43
C ALA A 23 7.98 -17.01 11.07
N HIS A 24 7.06 -16.59 11.94
CA HIS A 24 6.17 -17.50 12.64
C HIS A 24 5.15 -18.16 11.71
N ILE A 25 4.60 -17.41 10.74
CA ILE A 25 3.59 -17.93 9.80
C ILE A 25 4.20 -18.88 8.78
N PHE A 26 5.33 -18.51 8.16
CA PHE A 26 5.88 -19.24 7.03
C PHE A 26 6.91 -20.31 7.43
N TRP A 27 7.61 -20.13 8.56
CA TRP A 27 8.70 -21.00 8.99
C TRP A 27 8.53 -21.55 10.41
N LEU A 28 7.43 -21.25 11.11
CA LEU A 28 7.18 -21.66 12.50
C LEU A 28 8.38 -21.33 13.42
N ASN A 29 9.03 -20.19 13.16
CA ASN A 29 10.24 -19.77 13.84
C ASN A 29 10.08 -18.35 14.39
N ASP A 30 10.87 -18.03 15.41
CA ASP A 30 10.87 -16.72 16.08
C ASP A 30 11.75 -15.69 15.34
N SER A 31 12.41 -16.10 14.26
CA SER A 31 13.21 -15.22 13.42
C SER A 31 13.34 -15.75 11.99
N ILE A 32 13.63 -14.83 11.06
CA ILE A 32 13.96 -15.18 9.68
C ILE A 32 15.21 -16.07 9.68
N LEU A 33 15.15 -17.24 9.06
CA LEU A 33 16.29 -18.16 9.00
C LEU A 33 17.50 -17.51 8.30
N PRO A 34 18.74 -17.73 8.77
CA PRO A 34 19.93 -17.11 8.17
C PRO A 34 20.09 -17.39 6.67
N GLU A 35 19.66 -18.56 6.23
CA GLU A 35 19.75 -19.02 4.84
C GLU A 35 18.81 -18.26 3.87
N ILE A 36 17.67 -17.76 4.34
CA ILE A 36 16.71 -16.99 3.53
C ILE A 36 16.83 -15.47 3.73
N ALA A 37 17.63 -15.02 4.71
CA ALA A 37 17.76 -13.61 5.05
C ALA A 37 18.17 -12.73 3.85
N PRO A 38 19.11 -13.13 2.96
CA PRO A 38 19.44 -12.34 1.78
C PRO A 38 18.27 -12.21 0.80
N PHE A 39 17.50 -13.29 0.61
CA PHE A 39 16.32 -13.27 -0.25
C PHE A 39 15.22 -12.39 0.33
N ASN A 40 14.94 -12.50 1.63
CA ASN A 40 13.98 -11.64 2.31
C ASN A 40 14.36 -10.16 2.17
N ALA A 41 15.63 -9.80 2.42
CA ALA A 41 16.12 -8.43 2.24
C ALA A 41 16.00 -7.96 0.78
N PHE A 42 16.28 -8.84 -0.18
CA PHE A 42 16.11 -8.53 -1.60
C PHE A 42 14.66 -8.23 -1.96
N ILE A 43 13.67 -8.96 -1.42
CA ILE A 43 12.24 -8.74 -1.74
C ILE A 43 11.73 -7.36 -1.28
N TRP A 44 12.21 -6.87 -0.13
CA TRP A 44 11.83 -5.56 0.37
C TRP A 44 12.23 -4.44 -0.61
N ALA A 45 13.43 -4.48 -1.18
CA ALA A 45 13.91 -3.41 -2.05
C ALA A 45 12.99 -3.06 -3.26
N PRO A 46 12.63 -3.99 -4.17
CA PRO A 46 11.76 -3.71 -5.30
C PRO A 46 10.30 -3.50 -4.87
N LEU A 47 9.83 -4.19 -3.82
CA LEU A 47 8.47 -4.00 -3.30
C LEU A 47 8.30 -2.56 -2.80
N ASP A 48 9.25 -2.09 -2.02
CA ASP A 48 9.23 -0.75 -1.42
C ASP A 48 9.55 0.35 -2.43
N GLY A 49 10.43 0.06 -3.39
CA GLY A 49 10.64 0.93 -4.56
C GLY A 49 9.35 1.14 -5.35
N THR A 50 8.57 0.08 -5.54
CA THR A 50 7.25 0.15 -6.20
C THR A 50 6.27 0.98 -5.36
N ILE A 51 6.22 0.77 -4.04
CA ILE A 51 5.42 1.58 -3.12
C ILE A 51 5.79 3.07 -3.24
N ALA A 52 7.10 3.39 -3.19
CA ALA A 52 7.58 4.76 -3.33
C ALA A 52 7.12 5.39 -4.64
N CYS A 53 7.27 4.67 -5.76
CA CYS A 53 6.83 5.10 -7.09
C CYS A 53 5.31 5.36 -7.12
N CYS A 54 4.49 4.43 -6.63
CA CYS A 54 3.04 4.55 -6.60
C CYS A 54 2.59 5.76 -5.76
N TYR A 55 3.20 6.02 -4.61
CA TYR A 55 2.86 7.17 -3.77
C TYR A 55 3.34 8.50 -4.36
N ALA A 56 4.47 8.52 -5.07
CA ALA A 56 4.89 9.70 -5.81
C ALA A 56 3.87 10.02 -6.92
N LEU A 57 3.49 9.03 -7.72
CA LEU A 57 2.47 9.17 -8.75
C LEU A 57 1.13 9.62 -8.16
N LEU A 58 0.69 9.01 -7.06
CA LEU A 58 -0.53 9.40 -6.36
C LEU A 58 -0.48 10.87 -5.90
N ALA A 59 0.66 11.34 -5.41
CA ALA A 59 0.83 12.74 -5.02
C ALA A 59 0.66 13.69 -6.22
N PHE A 60 1.22 13.36 -7.38
CA PHE A 60 1.00 14.14 -8.61
C PHE A 60 -0.47 14.12 -9.04
N ILE A 61 -1.12 12.96 -9.04
CA ILE A 61 -2.56 12.84 -9.37
C ILE A 61 -3.41 13.65 -8.38
N ALA A 62 -3.10 13.58 -7.09
CA ALA A 62 -3.80 14.32 -6.05
C ALA A 62 -3.65 15.84 -6.20
N TRP A 63 -2.42 16.30 -6.46
CA TRP A 63 -2.09 17.72 -6.50
C TRP A 63 -2.63 18.44 -7.73
N PHE A 64 -2.61 17.76 -8.89
CA PHE A 64 -2.97 18.37 -10.17
C PHE A 64 -4.39 18.00 -10.61
N PRO A 65 -4.66 16.84 -11.23
CA PRO A 65 -5.96 16.57 -11.84
C PRO A 65 -7.06 16.30 -10.80
N PHE A 66 -6.75 15.69 -9.66
CA PHE A 66 -7.74 15.46 -8.60
C PHE A 66 -8.19 16.79 -7.97
N ARG A 67 -7.26 17.71 -7.70
CA ARG A 67 -7.56 19.06 -7.22
C ARG A 67 -8.42 19.87 -8.21
N ARG A 68 -8.18 19.66 -9.52
CA ARG A 68 -9.02 20.20 -10.61
C ARG A 68 -10.37 19.48 -10.77
N LYS A 69 -10.68 18.51 -9.92
CA LYS A 69 -11.92 17.72 -9.91
C LYS A 69 -12.13 16.92 -11.20
N GLU A 70 -11.05 16.48 -11.84
CA GLU A 70 -11.13 15.66 -13.05
C GLU A 70 -11.56 14.24 -12.71
N ARG A 71 -12.71 13.80 -13.26
CA ARG A 71 -13.30 12.50 -12.93
C ARG A 71 -12.37 11.31 -13.21
N TRP A 72 -11.54 11.39 -14.25
CA TRP A 72 -10.60 10.32 -14.56
C TRP A 72 -9.57 10.12 -13.44
N ALA A 73 -9.11 11.20 -12.78
CA ALA A 73 -8.14 11.11 -11.68
C ALA A 73 -8.73 10.40 -10.47
N ARG A 74 -9.96 10.74 -10.09
CA ARG A 74 -10.70 10.03 -9.03
C ARG A 74 -10.88 8.54 -9.39
N ASN A 75 -11.33 8.26 -10.62
CA ASN A 75 -11.56 6.88 -11.07
C ASN A 75 -10.26 6.07 -11.12
N ALA A 76 -9.16 6.67 -11.56
CA ALA A 76 -7.84 6.04 -11.58
C ALA A 76 -7.39 5.65 -10.16
N ILE A 77 -7.59 6.53 -9.17
CA ILE A 77 -7.28 6.21 -7.77
C ILE A 77 -8.15 5.04 -7.29
N ILE A 78 -9.47 5.08 -7.52
CA ILE A 78 -10.39 4.01 -7.09
C ILE A 78 -10.01 2.66 -7.72
N VAL A 79 -9.78 2.63 -9.03
CA VAL A 79 -9.50 1.39 -9.76
C VAL A 79 -8.12 0.83 -9.39
N ALA A 80 -7.06 1.65 -9.44
CA ALA A 80 -5.71 1.20 -9.14
C ALA A 80 -5.57 0.75 -7.67
N PHE A 81 -6.12 1.53 -6.74
CA PHE A 81 -6.08 1.18 -5.33
C PHE A 81 -6.98 -0.02 -5.01
N GLY A 82 -8.18 -0.08 -5.60
CA GLY A 82 -9.09 -1.21 -5.43
C GLY A 82 -8.47 -2.52 -5.92
N LEU A 83 -7.83 -2.50 -7.09
CA LEU A 83 -7.11 -3.66 -7.61
C LEU A 83 -6.00 -4.12 -6.66
N TRP A 84 -5.19 -3.19 -6.18
CA TRP A 84 -4.13 -3.50 -5.22
C TRP A 84 -4.69 -4.12 -3.93
N VAL A 85 -5.72 -3.52 -3.32
CA VAL A 85 -6.35 -4.06 -2.09
C VAL A 85 -6.88 -5.47 -2.32
N ILE A 86 -7.54 -5.74 -3.44
CA ILE A 86 -8.10 -7.06 -3.74
C ILE A 86 -6.98 -8.10 -3.88
N LEU A 87 -5.97 -7.80 -4.70
CA LEU A 87 -4.88 -8.73 -4.95
C LEU A 87 -4.04 -9.00 -3.70
N ASP A 88 -3.68 -7.95 -2.95
CA ASP A 88 -2.90 -8.07 -1.73
C ASP A 88 -3.67 -8.82 -0.64
N SER A 89 -4.96 -8.50 -0.45
CA SER A 89 -5.80 -9.19 0.52
C SER A 89 -6.03 -10.65 0.15
N ALA A 90 -6.20 -10.97 -1.15
CA ALA A 90 -6.33 -12.35 -1.61
C ALA A 90 -5.06 -13.16 -1.32
N ALA A 91 -3.88 -12.59 -1.56
CA ALA A 91 -2.61 -13.22 -1.20
C ALA A 91 -2.50 -13.43 0.32
N CYS A 92 -2.83 -12.42 1.13
CA CYS A 92 -2.82 -12.53 2.59
C CYS A 92 -3.77 -13.62 3.09
N LEU A 93 -4.98 -13.72 2.53
CA LEU A 93 -5.93 -14.77 2.89
C LEU A 93 -5.40 -16.16 2.52
N TYR A 94 -4.80 -16.31 1.34
CA TYR A 94 -4.24 -17.57 0.87
C TYR A 94 -3.08 -18.07 1.74
N TYR A 95 -2.18 -17.18 2.16
CA TYR A 95 -1.01 -17.53 2.98
C TYR A 95 -1.23 -17.38 4.50
N GLY A 96 -2.43 -17.00 4.96
CA GLY A 96 -2.74 -16.83 6.38
C GLY A 96 -2.14 -15.58 7.04
N VAL A 97 -1.73 -14.58 6.25
CA VAL A 97 -1.09 -13.33 6.72
C VAL A 97 -2.16 -12.28 7.09
N TYR A 98 -3.05 -12.61 8.03
CA TYR A 98 -4.21 -11.78 8.34
C TYR A 98 -3.87 -10.41 8.92
N PHE A 99 -2.79 -10.30 9.69
CA PHE A 99 -2.40 -9.04 10.31
C PHE A 99 -2.10 -7.95 9.25
N GLN A 100 -1.60 -8.33 8.08
CA GLN A 100 -1.34 -7.41 6.97
C GLN A 100 -2.65 -6.82 6.41
N ILE A 101 -3.72 -7.61 6.36
CA ILE A 101 -5.05 -7.13 5.95
C ILE A 101 -5.53 -6.01 6.88
N TYR A 102 -5.36 -6.17 8.19
CA TYR A 102 -5.81 -5.18 9.17
C TYR A 102 -4.90 -3.95 9.25
N ILE A 103 -3.58 -4.15 9.32
CA ILE A 103 -2.63 -3.07 9.57
C ILE A 103 -2.32 -2.29 8.30
N ILE A 104 -2.19 -2.97 7.16
CA ILE A 104 -1.78 -2.35 5.90
C ILE A 104 -2.99 -2.03 5.04
N ASN A 105 -3.87 -3.00 4.78
CA ASN A 105 -4.93 -2.83 3.79
C ASN A 105 -6.07 -1.97 4.35
N ALA A 106 -6.61 -2.33 5.51
CA ALA A 106 -7.71 -1.57 6.13
C ALA A 106 -7.29 -0.12 6.46
N PHE A 107 -6.08 0.06 7.00
CA PHE A 107 -5.54 1.41 7.24
C PHE A 107 -5.36 2.20 5.94
N SER A 108 -4.85 1.57 4.89
CA SER A 108 -4.71 2.20 3.57
C SER A 108 -6.06 2.59 2.96
N ILE A 109 -7.10 1.77 3.16
CA ILE A 109 -8.46 2.07 2.71
C ILE A 109 -8.97 3.31 3.40
N LEU A 110 -8.83 3.40 4.73
CA LEU A 110 -9.27 4.58 5.48
C LEU A 110 -8.63 5.86 4.94
N ILE A 111 -7.31 5.87 4.76
CA ILE A 111 -6.59 7.06 4.29
C ILE A 111 -7.03 7.50 2.89
N LYS A 112 -7.24 6.56 1.96
CA LYS A 112 -7.49 6.88 0.55
C LYS A 112 -8.99 7.01 0.22
N ALA A 113 -9.84 6.24 0.87
CA ALA A 113 -11.29 6.28 0.64
C ALA A 113 -11.92 7.54 1.25
N LEU A 114 -11.47 7.99 2.42
CA LEU A 114 -12.08 9.15 3.10
C LEU A 114 -12.05 10.44 2.22
N PRO A 115 -10.90 10.87 1.64
CA PRO A 115 -10.89 12.02 0.76
C PRO A 115 -11.83 11.88 -0.44
N ILE A 116 -11.93 10.67 -1.01
CA ILE A 116 -12.80 10.39 -2.16
C ILE A 116 -14.27 10.49 -1.77
N ILE A 117 -14.65 9.93 -0.62
CA ILE A 117 -16.02 9.98 -0.10
C ILE A 117 -16.42 11.43 0.18
N PHE A 118 -15.59 12.19 0.89
CA PHE A 118 -15.90 13.58 1.24
C PHE A 118 -15.92 14.53 0.02
N THR A 119 -15.14 14.23 -1.02
CA THR A 119 -15.13 15.05 -2.25
C THR A 119 -16.10 14.56 -3.32
N TRP A 120 -16.84 13.48 -3.09
CA TRP A 120 -17.66 12.82 -4.11
C TRP A 120 -18.66 13.76 -4.80
N SER A 121 -19.34 14.60 -4.01
CA SER A 121 -20.32 15.58 -4.49
C SER A 121 -19.66 16.69 -5.33
N GLU A 122 -18.44 17.10 -4.98
CA GLU A 122 -17.68 18.12 -5.69
C GLU A 122 -17.29 17.66 -7.10
N PHE A 123 -16.92 16.38 -7.27
CA PHE A 123 -16.68 15.78 -8.59
C PHE A 123 -17.97 15.61 -9.41
N LYS A 124 -19.12 15.44 -8.77
CA LYS A 124 -20.42 15.41 -9.47
C LYS A 124 -20.74 16.80 -10.02
N LYS A 125 -20.69 17.83 -9.18
CA LYS A 125 -20.95 19.24 -9.56
C LYS A 125 -20.04 19.73 -10.68
N ALA A 126 -18.72 19.52 -10.55
CA ALA A 126 -17.74 19.99 -11.52
C ALA A 126 -18.04 19.54 -12.96
N ALA A 127 -18.54 18.32 -13.11
CA ALA A 127 -18.86 17.76 -14.42
C ALA A 127 -20.35 17.76 -14.75
N ALA A 128 -21.17 18.51 -14.00
CA ALA A 128 -22.42 19.05 -14.49
C ALA A 128 -22.23 20.46 -15.10
N MET A 129 -21.10 21.11 -14.80
CA MET A 129 -20.73 22.46 -15.28
C MET A 129 -19.74 22.43 -16.46
N ALA A 130 -19.24 21.25 -16.83
CA ALA A 130 -18.33 21.01 -17.96
C ALA A 130 -19.11 20.37 -19.10
#